data_AF-A0A0X3P917-F1
#
_entry.id   AF-A0A0X3P917-F1
#
_cell.length_a   1.000
_cell.length_b   1.000
_cell.length_c   1.000
_cell.angle_alpha   90.00
_cell.angle_beta   90.00
_cell.angle_gamma   90.00
#
_symmetry.space_group_name_H-M   'P 1'
#
loop_
_entity.id
_entity.type
_entity.pdbx_description
1 polymer ?
#
loop_
_entity_poly.entity_id
_entity_poly.type
_entity_poly.pdbx_seq_one_letter_code
_entity_poly.pdbx_strand_id
1 'polypeptide(L)'
;MVFSPSPESFRFIRELVRLKCKSDYSPIDRTQLADFLSAVSERLANASGASASYSSTRDSILWNIDFTQYTYNLLSAGVTRPLIARLSDKDLLEACRIENSIHRQQILEASKNKDVLPDLLNTSTGGKLDAFISYRRSNGSQLASLLKVHLELRGYRVFLDIERLTAGRFDLGLINSIVMAKNFILVLTPNALDRCLSDKDGSDWVHKEIICALENRCNIIPLTDRFDWPAAEDIPEDIRSVIKYNSVNWIHDYQEACIDKLEKFMKRNTISLTQGSPTPSKTSTFA
;
A
#
# COMPACT_ATOMS: atom_id res chain seq x y z
N MET A 1 3.36 48.79 9.41
CA MET A 1 4.71 48.39 9.88
C MET A 1 4.88 46.92 9.55
N VAL A 2 5.68 46.60 8.53
CA VAL A 2 6.01 45.21 8.23
C VAL A 2 7.10 44.82 9.24
N PHE A 3 6.73 44.02 10.25
CA PHE A 3 7.71 43.42 11.16
C PHE A 3 8.57 42.48 10.31
N SER A 4 9.78 42.91 9.95
CA SER A 4 10.80 42.00 9.42
C SER A 4 11.14 41.00 10.51
N PRO A 5 10.96 39.69 10.31
CA PRO A 5 11.22 38.71 11.35
C PRO A 5 12.67 38.77 11.80
N SER A 6 12.92 38.65 13.11
CA SER A 6 14.28 38.58 13.63
C SER A 6 14.97 37.29 13.17
N PRO A 7 16.31 37.24 13.09
CA PRO A 7 17.06 36.01 12.76
C PRO A 7 16.69 34.81 13.67
N GLU A 8 16.32 35.10 14.92
CA GLU A 8 15.85 34.11 15.89
C GLU A 8 14.46 33.56 15.53
N SER A 9 13.57 34.43 15.05
CA SER A 9 12.25 34.06 14.53
C SER A 9 12.36 33.12 13.32
N PHE A 10 13.29 33.40 12.39
CA PHE A 10 13.56 32.50 11.27
C PHE A 10 14.08 31.14 11.71
N ARG A 11 14.97 31.10 12.70
CA ARG A 11 15.47 29.84 13.27
C ARG A 11 14.35 29.03 13.91
N PHE A 12 13.49 29.69 14.69
CA PHE A 12 12.33 29.05 15.31
C PHE A 12 11.36 28.48 14.26
N ILE A 13 10.99 29.28 13.25
CA ILE A 13 10.11 28.85 12.15
C ILE A 13 10.71 27.65 11.43
N ARG A 14 12.02 27.65 11.17
CA ARG A 14 12.72 26.54 10.54
C ARG A 14 12.64 25.25 11.36
N GLU A 15 12.90 25.32 12.67
CA GLU A 15 12.78 24.13 13.53
C GLU A 15 11.32 23.66 13.65
N LEU A 16 10.36 24.59 13.66
CA LEU A 16 8.93 24.26 13.67
C LEU A 16 8.51 23.53 12.39
N VAL A 17 8.94 23.99 11.22
CA VAL A 17 8.69 23.31 9.94
C VAL A 17 9.26 21.90 9.98
N ARG A 18 10.50 21.76 10.46
CA ARG A 18 11.15 20.45 10.61
C ARG A 18 10.39 19.50 11.51
N LEU A 19 9.83 20.02 12.61
CA LEU A 19 8.99 19.24 13.52
C LEU A 19 7.69 18.80 12.83
N LYS A 20 7.02 19.71 12.10
CA LYS A 20 5.79 19.39 11.36
C LYS A 20 6.02 18.30 10.33
N CYS A 21 7.11 18.35 9.57
CA CYS A 21 7.47 17.32 8.59
C CYS A 21 7.73 15.94 9.23
N LYS A 22 8.25 15.89 10.46
CA LYS A 22 8.54 14.64 11.19
C LYS A 22 7.38 14.14 12.04
N SER A 23 6.30 14.89 12.15
CA SER A 23 5.18 14.57 13.03
C SER A 23 4.32 13.47 12.42
N ASP A 24 3.89 12.53 13.26
CA ASP A 24 2.94 11.50 12.86
C ASP A 24 1.50 12.03 12.97
N TYR A 25 0.81 12.11 11.83
CA TYR A 25 -0.57 12.56 11.73
C TYR A 25 -1.56 11.41 11.56
N SER A 26 -1.12 10.14 11.57
CA SER A 26 -1.97 8.96 11.39
C SER A 26 -3.22 8.90 12.29
N PRO A 27 -3.19 9.35 13.56
CA PRO A 27 -4.39 9.34 14.41
C PRO A 27 -5.52 10.28 13.94
N ILE A 28 -5.17 11.34 13.21
CA ILE A 28 -6.11 12.39 12.78
C ILE A 28 -6.31 12.41 11.25
N ASP A 29 -5.39 11.81 10.48
CA ASP A 29 -5.42 11.76 9.03
C ASP A 29 -6.01 10.45 8.51
N ARG A 30 -7.34 10.37 8.50
CA ARG A 30 -8.06 9.20 7.97
C ARG A 30 -7.96 9.04 6.45
N THR A 31 -7.45 10.05 5.73
CA THR A 31 -7.45 10.08 4.25
C THR A 31 -6.07 10.03 3.63
N GLN A 32 -5.02 9.81 4.44
CA GLN A 32 -3.63 9.77 3.99
C GLN A 32 -3.25 11.03 3.19
N LEU A 33 -3.67 12.19 3.71
CA LEU A 33 -3.31 13.50 3.18
C LEU A 33 -1.82 13.77 3.36
N ALA A 34 -1.22 13.34 4.47
CA ALA A 34 0.22 13.43 4.73
C ALA A 34 1.02 12.71 3.63
N ASP A 35 0.62 11.48 3.29
CA ASP A 35 1.26 10.66 2.26
C ASP A 35 1.13 11.28 0.87
N PHE A 36 -0.03 11.88 0.59
CA PHE A 36 -0.22 12.65 -0.63
C PHE A 36 0.78 13.81 -0.73
N LEU A 37 0.87 14.64 0.30
CA LEU A 37 1.78 15.79 0.31
C LEU A 37 3.25 15.34 0.22
N SER A 38 3.59 14.22 0.86
CA SER A 38 4.92 13.62 0.79
C SER A 38 5.30 13.27 -0.65
N ALA A 39 4.48 12.50 -1.37
CA ALA A 39 4.87 12.10 -2.73
C ALA A 39 4.74 13.23 -3.77
N VAL A 40 3.92 14.27 -3.52
CA VAL A 40 4.02 15.51 -4.30
C VAL A 40 5.40 16.16 -4.10
N SER A 41 5.89 16.20 -2.87
CA SER A 41 7.21 16.75 -2.53
C SER A 41 8.34 15.97 -3.21
N GLU A 42 8.28 14.64 -3.17
CA GLU A 42 9.25 13.76 -3.84
C GLU A 42 9.25 13.95 -5.35
N ARG A 43 8.08 14.10 -5.99
CA ARG A 43 8.00 14.32 -7.43
C ARG A 43 8.67 15.62 -7.85
N LEU A 44 8.46 16.70 -7.09
CA LEU A 44 9.10 17.98 -7.36
C LEU A 44 10.61 17.94 -7.14
N ALA A 45 11.07 17.19 -6.12
CA ALA A 45 12.49 16.92 -5.93
C ALA A 45 13.09 16.13 -7.12
N ASN A 46 12.37 15.14 -7.65
CA ASN A 46 12.82 14.37 -8.80
C ASN A 46 12.80 15.17 -10.11
N ALA A 47 11.76 15.99 -10.34
CA ALA A 47 11.62 16.83 -11.53
C ALA A 47 12.66 17.96 -11.59
N SER A 48 13.19 18.39 -10.44
CA SER A 48 14.28 19.36 -10.36
C SER A 48 15.67 18.74 -10.57
N GLY A 49 15.75 17.44 -10.90
CA GLY A 49 17.02 16.75 -11.16
C GLY A 49 17.83 16.41 -9.91
N ALA A 50 17.24 16.55 -8.73
CA ALA A 50 17.90 16.27 -7.45
C ALA A 50 17.81 14.77 -7.09
N SER A 51 18.32 13.88 -7.95
CA SER A 51 18.45 12.46 -7.60
C SER A 51 19.90 12.06 -7.34
N ALA A 52 20.12 11.65 -6.09
CA ALA A 52 21.06 10.64 -5.64
C ALA A 52 22.57 10.86 -5.91
N SER A 53 23.19 11.74 -5.12
CA SER A 53 24.46 11.40 -4.46
C SER A 53 24.74 12.31 -3.26
N TYR A 54 25.39 11.74 -2.25
CA TYR A 54 25.95 12.35 -1.04
C TYR A 54 25.06 12.58 0.20
N SER A 55 25.33 11.67 1.15
CA SER A 55 25.38 11.80 2.60
C SER A 55 25.63 13.22 3.15
N SER A 56 24.91 13.52 4.23
CA SER A 56 25.17 14.54 5.28
C SER A 56 24.72 16.00 5.12
N THR A 57 24.20 16.45 3.96
CA THR A 57 23.74 17.87 3.80
C THR A 57 22.23 18.06 3.55
N ARG A 58 21.44 16.97 3.56
CA ARG A 58 19.99 16.96 3.25
C ARG A 58 19.11 17.87 4.13
N ASP A 59 19.55 18.22 5.34
CA ASP A 59 18.71 19.00 6.27
C ASP A 59 18.51 20.47 5.85
N SER A 60 19.37 21.04 4.99
CA SER A 60 19.39 22.49 4.76
C SER A 60 18.59 22.98 3.54
N ILE A 61 18.30 22.11 2.56
CA ILE A 61 17.70 22.51 1.26
C ILE A 61 16.29 21.92 1.05
N LEU A 62 15.97 20.79 1.68
CA LEU A 62 14.72 20.05 1.41
C LEU A 62 13.48 20.57 2.17
N TRP A 63 13.64 21.35 3.24
CA TRP A 63 12.49 21.89 4.00
C TRP A 63 11.61 22.85 3.18
N ASN A 64 12.19 23.46 2.13
CA ASN A 64 11.45 24.40 1.30
C ASN A 64 10.53 23.69 0.28
N ILE A 65 10.68 22.37 0.10
CA ILE A 65 9.90 21.59 -0.89
C ILE A 65 9.04 20.51 -0.20
N ASP A 66 9.23 20.29 1.10
CA ASP A 66 8.45 19.31 1.86
C ASP A 66 7.08 19.87 2.27
N PHE A 67 6.04 19.48 1.53
CA PHE A 67 4.67 19.91 1.75
C PHE A 67 4.00 19.22 2.94
N THR A 68 4.59 18.19 3.54
CA THR A 68 4.05 17.57 4.76
C THR A 68 3.97 18.58 5.91
N GLN A 69 4.72 19.68 5.85
CA GLN A 69 4.60 20.83 6.77
C GLN A 69 3.19 21.45 6.81
N TYR A 70 2.37 21.25 5.79
CA TYR A 70 1.00 21.77 5.70
C TYR A 70 -0.07 20.75 6.12
N THR A 71 0.31 19.52 6.51
CA THR A 71 -0.64 18.46 6.89
C THR A 71 -1.58 18.93 8.00
N TYR A 72 -1.03 19.42 9.11
CA TYR A 72 -1.86 19.92 10.22
C TYR A 72 -2.75 21.10 9.82
N ASN A 73 -2.21 22.03 9.02
CA ASN A 73 -2.95 23.20 8.54
C ASN A 73 -4.19 22.79 7.72
N LEU A 74 -4.06 21.79 6.86
CA LEU A 74 -5.16 21.29 6.05
C LEU A 74 -6.16 20.49 6.90
N LEU A 75 -5.67 19.59 7.77
CA LEU A 75 -6.53 18.77 8.63
C LEU A 75 -7.31 19.62 9.64
N SER A 76 -6.68 20.63 10.24
CA SER A 76 -7.35 21.56 11.17
C SER A 76 -8.44 22.40 10.51
N ALA A 77 -8.32 22.66 9.21
CA ALA A 77 -9.36 23.30 8.40
C ALA A 77 -10.46 22.32 7.92
N GLY A 78 -10.40 21.04 8.32
CA GLY A 78 -11.33 20.00 7.88
C GLY A 78 -11.11 19.56 6.43
N VAL A 79 -9.99 19.93 5.82
CA VAL A 79 -9.65 19.53 4.46
C VAL A 79 -9.18 18.09 4.49
N THR A 80 -9.98 17.23 3.87
CA THR A 80 -9.59 15.86 3.57
C THR A 80 -9.04 15.79 2.16
N ARG A 81 -8.32 14.70 1.89
CA ARG A 81 -7.72 14.47 0.60
C ARG A 81 -8.65 14.60 -0.63
N PRO A 82 -9.86 14.03 -0.68
CA PRO A 82 -10.76 14.24 -1.83
C PRO A 82 -11.25 15.68 -1.97
N LEU A 83 -11.24 16.46 -0.89
CA LEU A 83 -11.67 17.86 -0.90
C LEU A 83 -10.58 18.79 -1.45
N ILE A 84 -9.30 18.42 -1.39
CA ILE A 84 -8.20 19.28 -1.82
C ILE A 84 -8.25 19.64 -3.32
N ALA A 85 -8.83 18.75 -4.15
CA ALA A 85 -9.04 19.00 -5.58
C ALA A 85 -10.15 20.03 -5.86
N ARG A 86 -11.02 20.30 -4.88
CA ARG A 86 -12.15 21.24 -4.99
C ARG A 86 -11.83 22.62 -4.43
N LEU A 87 -10.68 22.80 -3.79
CA LEU A 87 -10.25 24.06 -3.20
C LEU A 87 -9.69 25.03 -4.24
N SER A 88 -9.84 26.32 -3.97
CA SER A 88 -9.19 27.41 -4.71
C SER A 88 -7.91 27.89 -4.02
N ASP A 89 -7.09 28.68 -4.71
CA ASP A 89 -5.91 29.33 -4.12
C ASP A 89 -6.29 30.20 -2.91
N LYS A 90 -7.45 30.85 -2.98
CA LYS A 90 -7.99 31.68 -1.91
C LYS A 90 -8.31 30.86 -0.66
N ASP A 91 -8.89 29.67 -0.82
CA ASP A 91 -9.23 28.78 0.30
C ASP A 91 -7.95 28.27 1.01
N LEU A 92 -6.91 27.94 0.24
CA LEU A 92 -5.63 27.54 0.79
C LEU A 92 -4.90 28.68 1.54
N LEU A 93 -5.08 29.93 1.09
CA LEU A 93 -4.53 31.10 1.76
C LEU A 93 -5.31 31.45 3.05
N GLU A 94 -6.63 31.59 2.96
CA GLU A 94 -7.45 32.11 4.07
C GLU A 94 -7.78 31.03 5.11
N ALA A 95 -8.22 29.84 4.68
CA ALA A 95 -8.64 28.77 5.58
C ALA A 95 -7.46 27.90 6.06
N CYS A 96 -6.55 27.54 5.13
CA CYS A 96 -5.42 26.66 5.45
C CYS A 96 -4.14 27.42 5.85
N ARG A 97 -4.12 28.74 5.74
CA ARG A 97 -2.99 29.61 6.12
C ARG A 97 -1.67 29.21 5.44
N ILE A 98 -1.73 28.84 4.17
CA ILE A 98 -0.54 28.56 3.36
C ILE A 98 -0.13 29.85 2.66
N GLU A 99 0.78 30.63 3.26
CA GLU A 99 1.17 31.95 2.74
C GLU A 99 1.94 31.89 1.42
N ASN A 100 2.74 30.83 1.21
CA ASN A 100 3.57 30.68 0.02
C ASN A 100 2.71 30.32 -1.22
N SER A 101 2.62 31.26 -2.16
CA SER A 101 1.83 31.13 -3.39
C SER A 101 2.33 30.02 -4.32
N ILE A 102 3.64 29.76 -4.34
CA ILE A 102 4.24 28.70 -5.16
C ILE A 102 3.78 27.34 -4.64
N HIS A 103 3.79 27.15 -3.32
CA HIS A 103 3.38 25.88 -2.71
C HIS A 103 1.88 25.62 -2.93
N ARG A 104 1.04 26.65 -2.79
CA ARG A 104 -0.40 26.54 -3.10
C ARG A 104 -0.64 26.12 -4.54
N GLN A 105 0.05 26.74 -5.50
CA GLN A 105 -0.06 26.38 -6.92
C GLN A 105 0.37 24.93 -7.16
N GLN A 106 1.50 24.50 -6.61
CA GLN A 106 2.02 23.14 -6.76
C GLN A 106 1.07 22.09 -6.16
N ILE A 107 0.49 22.35 -4.99
CA ILE A 107 -0.48 21.47 -4.34
C ILE A 107 -1.77 21.38 -5.16
N LEU A 108 -2.27 22.50 -5.71
CA LEU A 108 -3.48 22.53 -6.54
C LEU A 108 -3.27 21.89 -7.92
N GLU A 109 -2.08 22.04 -8.51
CA GLU A 109 -1.75 21.37 -9.76
C GLU A 109 -1.66 19.86 -9.54
N ALA A 110 -0.99 19.44 -8.47
CA ALA A 110 -0.89 18.04 -8.07
C ALA A 110 -2.25 17.40 -7.76
N SER A 111 -3.19 18.16 -7.18
CA SER A 111 -4.52 17.64 -6.86
C SER A 111 -5.43 17.50 -8.08
N LYS A 112 -5.19 18.28 -9.14
CA LYS A 112 -5.96 18.23 -10.40
C LYS A 112 -5.41 17.25 -11.41
N ASN A 113 -4.11 16.97 -11.34
CA ASN A 113 -3.44 16.16 -12.33
C ASN A 113 -3.71 14.66 -12.08
N LYS A 114 -4.47 14.02 -12.98
CA LYS A 114 -4.74 12.58 -12.92
C LYS A 114 -3.50 11.69 -13.13
N ASP A 115 -2.39 12.27 -13.56
CA ASP A 115 -1.11 11.55 -13.72
C ASP A 115 -0.20 11.67 -12.48
N VAL A 116 -0.52 12.53 -11.51
CA VAL A 116 0.13 12.60 -10.18
C VAL A 116 -0.37 11.46 -9.26
N LEU A 117 -0.99 10.46 -9.87
CA LEU A 117 -2.16 9.81 -9.33
C LEU A 117 -2.34 8.32 -9.66
N PRO A 118 -1.48 7.64 -10.43
CA PRO A 118 -1.51 6.19 -10.42
C PRO A 118 -1.13 5.63 -9.05
N ASP A 119 -0.20 6.28 -8.33
CA ASP A 119 0.29 5.77 -7.05
C ASP A 119 -0.42 6.36 -5.83
N LEU A 120 -0.88 7.61 -5.90
CA LEU A 120 -1.43 8.28 -4.73
C LEU A 120 -2.96 8.29 -4.66
N LEU A 121 -3.81 8.71 -5.63
CA LEU A 121 -5.30 8.67 -5.39
C LEU A 121 -5.87 7.25 -5.25
N ASN A 122 -5.00 6.26 -5.38
CA ASN A 122 -5.22 4.88 -5.02
C ASN A 122 -5.19 4.60 -3.49
N THR A 123 -4.94 5.64 -2.66
CA THR A 123 -5.11 5.60 -1.20
C THR A 123 -6.18 6.54 -0.63
N SER A 124 -6.80 7.42 -1.46
CA SER A 124 -7.96 8.25 -1.04
C SER A 124 -9.32 7.57 -1.26
N THR A 125 -9.36 6.53 -2.09
CA THR A 125 -10.24 5.40 -1.81
C THR A 125 -9.39 4.43 -1.00
N GLY A 126 -9.97 3.67 -0.07
CA GLY A 126 -9.32 2.45 0.41
C GLY A 126 -9.11 1.52 -0.77
N GLY A 127 -8.11 1.82 -1.60
CA GLY A 127 -7.92 1.27 -2.91
C GLY A 127 -7.36 -0.11 -2.68
N LYS A 128 -8.28 -1.06 -2.54
CA LYS A 128 -8.01 -2.46 -2.31
C LYS A 128 -6.88 -2.87 -3.24
N LEU A 129 -5.76 -3.33 -2.65
CA LEU A 129 -4.73 -4.02 -3.40
C LEU A 129 -5.41 -5.19 -4.11
N ASP A 130 -5.08 -5.40 -5.38
CA ASP A 130 -5.70 -6.52 -6.10
C ASP A 130 -5.02 -7.83 -5.70
N ALA A 131 -3.70 -7.81 -5.50
CA ALA A 131 -2.97 -8.95 -4.96
C ALA A 131 -1.87 -8.54 -3.98
N PHE A 132 -1.67 -9.37 -2.96
CA PHE A 132 -0.47 -9.43 -2.15
C PHE A 132 0.30 -10.70 -2.53
N ILE A 133 1.61 -10.60 -2.81
CA ILE A 133 2.46 -11.76 -3.10
C ILE A 133 3.32 -12.08 -1.88
N SER A 134 3.05 -13.22 -1.25
CA SER A 134 3.91 -13.84 -0.24
C SER A 134 4.85 -14.83 -0.91
N TYR A 135 6.14 -14.77 -0.59
CA TYR A 135 7.15 -15.64 -1.17
C TYR A 135 8.31 -15.88 -0.22
N ARG A 136 8.99 -17.01 -0.43
CA ARG A 136 10.21 -17.31 0.30
C ARG A 136 11.42 -16.58 -0.31
N ARG A 137 12.07 -15.70 0.44
CA ARG A 137 13.19 -14.87 -0.09
C ARG A 137 14.40 -15.65 -0.61
N SER A 138 14.71 -16.79 0.00
CA SER A 138 15.89 -17.59 -0.36
C SER A 138 15.88 -18.10 -1.79
N ASN A 139 14.71 -18.30 -2.40
CA ASN A 139 14.57 -18.94 -3.70
C ASN A 139 13.33 -18.54 -4.52
N GLY A 140 12.33 -17.90 -3.92
CA GLY A 140 11.12 -17.43 -4.60
C GLY A 140 11.19 -16.00 -5.15
N SER A 141 12.26 -15.25 -4.89
CA SER A 141 12.36 -13.82 -5.23
C SER A 141 12.24 -13.54 -6.73
N GLN A 142 12.86 -14.38 -7.57
CA GLN A 142 12.81 -14.24 -9.03
C GLN A 142 11.39 -14.44 -9.57
N LEU A 143 10.74 -15.53 -9.16
CA LEU A 143 9.37 -15.85 -9.57
C LEU A 143 8.38 -14.79 -9.06
N ALA A 144 8.50 -14.36 -7.81
CA ALA A 144 7.62 -13.34 -7.24
C ALA A 144 7.75 -11.99 -7.98
N SER A 145 8.97 -11.60 -8.36
CA SER A 145 9.22 -10.39 -9.16
C SER A 145 8.64 -10.51 -10.57
N LEU A 146 8.78 -11.69 -11.18
CA LEU A 146 8.21 -11.97 -12.50
C LEU A 146 6.68 -11.87 -12.46
N LEU A 147 6.04 -12.52 -11.49
CA LEU A 147 4.59 -12.46 -11.29
C LEU A 147 4.11 -11.02 -11.11
N LYS A 148 4.82 -10.24 -10.29
CA LYS A 148 4.51 -8.81 -10.09
C LYS A 148 4.51 -8.06 -11.42
N VAL A 149 5.59 -8.16 -12.20
CA VAL A 149 5.70 -7.47 -13.50
C VAL A 149 4.57 -7.88 -14.44
N HIS A 150 4.29 -9.18 -14.59
CA HIS A 150 3.23 -9.65 -15.48
C HIS A 150 1.83 -9.19 -15.07
N LEU A 151 1.55 -9.14 -13.77
CA LEU A 151 0.27 -8.67 -13.24
C LEU A 151 0.14 -7.14 -13.36
N GLU A 152 1.21 -6.39 -13.11
CA GLU A 152 1.24 -4.94 -13.28
C GLU A 152 1.06 -4.53 -14.76
N LEU A 153 1.68 -5.26 -15.70
CA LEU A 153 1.45 -5.06 -17.13
C LEU A 153 -0.01 -5.31 -17.55
N ARG A 154 -0.74 -6.14 -16.81
CA ARG A 154 -2.17 -6.39 -16.98
C ARG A 154 -3.06 -5.39 -16.22
N GLY A 155 -2.46 -4.41 -15.53
CA GLY A 155 -3.16 -3.36 -14.80
C GLY A 155 -3.58 -3.73 -13.38
N TYR A 156 -3.05 -4.82 -12.81
CA TYR A 156 -3.32 -5.19 -11.41
C TYR A 156 -2.42 -4.43 -10.44
N ARG A 157 -2.99 -4.07 -9.29
CA ARG A 157 -2.22 -3.52 -8.17
C ARG A 157 -1.66 -4.65 -7.32
N VAL A 158 -0.36 -4.87 -7.43
CA VAL A 158 0.33 -5.98 -6.75
C VAL A 158 1.32 -5.46 -5.74
N PHE A 159 1.15 -5.86 -4.48
CA PHE A 159 2.13 -5.62 -3.44
C PHE A 159 3.08 -6.81 -3.33
N LEU A 160 4.38 -6.53 -3.35
CA LEU A 160 5.44 -7.50 -3.15
C LEU A 160 6.36 -6.95 -2.07
N ASP A 161 6.50 -7.67 -0.95
CA ASP A 161 7.41 -7.25 0.11
C ASP A 161 8.87 -7.43 -0.36
N ILE A 162 9.46 -6.33 -0.82
CA ILE A 162 10.88 -6.22 -1.10
C ILE A 162 11.47 -5.41 0.04
N GLU A 163 12.45 -6.01 0.72
CA GLU A 163 13.11 -5.48 1.90
C GLU A 163 13.57 -4.02 1.73
N ARG A 164 12.74 -3.09 2.22
CA ARG A 164 13.09 -1.67 2.48
C ARG A 164 12.40 -1.13 3.74
N LEU A 165 12.11 -2.01 4.70
CA LEU A 165 11.57 -1.59 6.00
C LEU A 165 12.64 -1.78 7.06
N THR A 166 13.62 -0.89 6.98
CA THR A 166 14.67 -0.67 7.98
C THR A 166 14.07 -0.38 9.35
N ALA A 167 14.37 -1.26 10.32
CA ALA A 167 14.45 -1.00 11.76
C ALA A 167 13.44 0.00 12.36
N GLY A 168 12.17 -0.41 12.48
CA GLY A 168 11.16 0.28 13.29
C GLY A 168 9.78 -0.36 13.11
N ARG A 169 9.12 -0.75 14.23
CA ARG A 169 7.80 -1.42 14.35
C ARG A 169 7.07 -1.67 13.02
N PHE A 170 7.45 -2.77 12.35
CA PHE A 170 7.07 -3.11 10.98
C PHE A 170 5.75 -3.89 10.85
N ASP A 171 5.30 -4.50 11.94
CA ASP A 171 4.21 -5.48 11.92
C ASP A 171 2.89 -4.90 11.35
N LEU A 172 2.60 -3.63 11.63
CA LEU A 172 1.33 -3.01 11.25
C LEU A 172 1.22 -2.72 9.75
N GLY A 173 2.32 -2.35 9.07
CA GLY A 173 2.29 -1.98 7.64
C GLY A 173 2.09 -3.19 6.73
N LEU A 174 2.76 -4.29 7.06
CA LEU A 174 2.65 -5.56 6.32
C LEU A 174 1.25 -6.17 6.50
N ILE A 175 0.77 -6.27 7.75
CA ILE A 175 -0.57 -6.78 8.07
C ILE A 175 -1.63 -5.94 7.38
N ASN A 176 -1.52 -4.60 7.43
CA ASN A 176 -2.48 -3.73 6.76
C ASN A 176 -2.50 -3.94 5.23
N SER A 177 -1.35 -4.23 4.62
CA SER A 177 -1.26 -4.53 3.19
C SER A 177 -1.97 -5.84 2.83
N ILE A 178 -1.89 -6.86 3.67
CA ILE A 178 -2.63 -8.13 3.49
C ILE A 178 -4.13 -7.90 3.65
N VAL A 179 -4.55 -7.17 4.69
CA VAL A 179 -5.96 -6.84 4.95
C VAL A 179 -6.58 -6.02 3.80
N MET A 180 -5.79 -5.14 3.20
CA MET A 180 -6.23 -4.34 2.04
C MET A 180 -6.26 -5.15 0.73
N ALA A 181 -5.64 -6.32 0.66
CA ALA A 181 -5.55 -7.12 -0.55
C ALA A 181 -6.78 -8.02 -0.75
N LYS A 182 -7.33 -8.01 -1.98
CA LYS A 182 -8.43 -8.91 -2.37
C LYS A 182 -7.94 -10.35 -2.51
N ASN A 183 -6.76 -10.51 -3.10
CA ASN A 183 -6.14 -11.80 -3.38
C ASN A 183 -4.81 -11.89 -2.65
N PHE A 184 -4.51 -13.08 -2.15
CA PHE A 184 -3.25 -13.41 -1.50
C PHE A 184 -2.60 -14.54 -2.31
N ILE A 185 -1.54 -14.21 -3.03
CA ILE A 185 -0.81 -15.15 -3.88
C ILE A 185 0.35 -15.69 -3.06
N LEU A 186 0.35 -17.00 -2.80
CA LEU A 186 1.41 -17.67 -2.05
C LEU A 186 2.34 -18.41 -3.00
N VAL A 187 3.56 -17.92 -3.15
CA VAL A 187 4.57 -18.53 -4.03
C VAL A 187 5.29 -19.65 -3.30
N LEU A 188 5.02 -20.88 -3.73
CA LEU A 188 5.56 -22.12 -3.19
C LEU A 188 6.64 -22.65 -4.13
N THR A 189 7.87 -22.24 -3.89
CA THR A 189 9.09 -22.81 -4.47
C THR A 189 9.59 -23.98 -3.61
N PRO A 190 10.57 -24.79 -4.04
CA PRO A 190 11.08 -25.89 -3.22
C PRO A 190 11.44 -25.41 -1.81
N ASN A 191 11.10 -26.15 -0.76
CA ASN A 191 11.44 -25.76 0.62
C ASN A 191 10.82 -24.44 1.12
N ALA A 192 9.79 -23.91 0.44
CA ALA A 192 9.18 -22.62 0.82
C ALA A 192 8.57 -22.64 2.24
N LEU A 193 7.97 -23.76 2.63
CA LEU A 193 7.29 -23.93 3.93
C LEU A 193 8.19 -24.52 5.03
N ASP A 194 9.41 -24.96 4.74
CA ASP A 194 10.25 -25.70 5.70
C ASP A 194 10.44 -24.97 7.03
N ARG A 195 10.58 -23.63 7.02
CA ARG A 195 10.63 -22.86 8.27
C ARG A 195 9.30 -22.84 8.99
N CYS A 196 8.19 -22.68 8.26
CA CYS A 196 6.86 -22.69 8.84
C CYS A 196 6.58 -24.02 9.55
N LEU A 197 7.03 -25.16 8.97
CA LEU A 197 6.90 -26.49 9.61
C LEU A 197 7.64 -26.56 10.96
N SER A 198 8.80 -25.92 11.07
CA SER A 198 9.60 -25.86 12.30
C SER A 198 9.20 -24.74 13.27
N ASP A 199 8.26 -23.87 12.89
CA ASP A 199 7.99 -22.60 13.58
C ASP A 199 6.87 -22.73 14.63
N LYS A 200 7.23 -23.26 15.80
CA LYS A 200 6.32 -23.41 16.94
C LYS A 200 5.97 -22.09 17.63
N ASP A 201 6.81 -21.07 17.45
CA ASP A 201 6.68 -19.77 18.12
C ASP A 201 6.00 -18.71 17.23
N GLY A 202 5.60 -19.07 16.00
CA GLY A 202 4.96 -18.14 15.05
C GLY A 202 5.87 -16.97 14.66
N SER A 203 7.17 -17.20 14.60
CA SER A 203 8.20 -16.18 14.35
C SER A 203 8.43 -15.90 12.86
N ASP A 204 8.13 -16.87 12.00
CA ASP A 204 8.40 -16.79 10.56
C ASP A 204 7.41 -15.85 9.86
N TRP A 205 7.92 -15.03 8.95
CA TRP A 205 7.11 -14.03 8.26
C TRP A 205 6.08 -14.66 7.34
N VAL A 206 6.45 -15.67 6.55
CA VAL A 206 5.51 -16.34 5.64
C VAL A 206 4.40 -17.01 6.45
N HIS A 207 4.75 -17.58 7.61
CA HIS A 207 3.79 -18.14 8.55
C HIS A 207 2.77 -17.08 9.03
N LYS A 208 3.24 -15.93 9.54
CA LYS A 208 2.38 -14.81 9.98
C LYS A 208 1.50 -14.27 8.86
N GLU A 209 2.04 -14.15 7.65
CA GLU A 209 1.30 -13.66 6.48
C GLU A 209 0.15 -14.60 6.11
N ILE A 210 0.40 -15.91 6.12
CA ILE A 210 -0.63 -16.93 5.85
C ILE A 210 -1.73 -16.87 6.92
N ILE A 211 -1.37 -16.82 8.20
CA ILE A 211 -2.35 -16.70 9.29
C ILE A 211 -3.20 -15.45 9.09
N CYS A 212 -2.57 -14.31 8.83
CA CYS A 212 -3.27 -13.04 8.59
C CYS A 212 -4.24 -13.14 7.40
N ALA A 213 -3.82 -13.78 6.30
CA ALA A 213 -4.67 -13.97 5.12
C ALA A 213 -5.87 -14.90 5.41
N LEU A 214 -5.67 -15.95 6.22
CA LEU A 214 -6.73 -16.87 6.65
C LEU A 214 -7.74 -16.18 7.56
N GLU A 215 -7.27 -15.44 8.57
CA GLU A 215 -8.11 -14.69 9.52
C GLU A 215 -8.97 -13.64 8.81
N ASN A 216 -8.40 -12.95 7.81
CA ASN A 216 -9.09 -11.93 7.03
C ASN A 216 -9.89 -12.49 5.84
N ARG A 217 -9.94 -13.82 5.68
CA ARG A 217 -10.65 -14.52 4.60
C ARG A 217 -10.27 -13.99 3.20
N CYS A 218 -8.99 -13.69 3.01
CA CYS A 218 -8.47 -13.31 1.70
C CYS A 218 -8.63 -14.46 0.69
N ASN A 219 -8.70 -14.15 -0.60
CA ASN A 219 -8.67 -15.18 -1.63
C ASN A 219 -7.24 -15.72 -1.77
N ILE A 220 -6.92 -16.81 -1.08
CA ILE A 220 -5.60 -17.43 -1.11
C ILE A 220 -5.46 -18.26 -2.41
N ILE A 221 -4.44 -17.95 -3.20
CA ILE A 221 -4.10 -18.64 -4.43
C ILE A 221 -2.67 -19.17 -4.32
N PRO A 222 -2.48 -20.45 -3.96
CA PRO A 222 -1.15 -21.07 -3.97
C PRO A 222 -0.62 -21.19 -5.41
N LEU A 223 0.61 -20.78 -5.63
CA LEU A 223 1.32 -20.94 -6.89
C LEU A 223 2.55 -21.82 -6.67
N THR A 224 2.54 -23.02 -7.23
CA THR A 224 3.58 -24.04 -7.01
C THR A 224 4.60 -24.02 -8.14
N ASP A 225 5.88 -23.96 -7.81
CA ASP A 225 7.00 -24.13 -8.75
C ASP A 225 7.91 -25.24 -8.20
N ARG A 226 7.85 -26.42 -8.83
CA ARG A 226 8.59 -27.63 -8.41
C ARG A 226 8.46 -27.90 -6.90
N PHE A 227 7.29 -27.66 -6.34
CA PHE A 227 7.02 -27.78 -4.92
C PHE A 227 6.11 -28.97 -4.64
N ASP A 228 6.53 -29.81 -3.71
CA ASP A 228 5.76 -30.94 -3.20
C ASP A 228 5.14 -30.56 -1.86
N TRP A 229 3.84 -30.81 -1.73
CA TRP A 229 3.13 -30.58 -0.47
C TRP A 229 3.62 -31.56 0.60
N PRO A 230 4.04 -31.09 1.78
CA PRO A 230 4.36 -31.99 2.89
C PRO A 230 3.08 -32.65 3.43
N ALA A 231 3.25 -33.67 4.27
CA ALA A 231 2.11 -34.35 4.88
C ALA A 231 1.29 -33.37 5.72
N ALA A 232 -0.04 -33.51 5.69
CA ALA A 232 -0.93 -32.58 6.38
C ALA A 232 -0.70 -32.54 7.90
N GLU A 233 -0.17 -33.63 8.47
CA GLU A 233 0.22 -33.76 9.87
C GLU A 233 1.45 -32.94 10.25
N ASP A 234 2.40 -32.75 9.33
CA ASP A 234 3.61 -31.97 9.55
C ASP A 234 3.34 -30.46 9.48
N ILE A 235 2.27 -30.06 8.80
CA ILE A 235 1.89 -28.65 8.69
C ILE A 235 1.21 -28.20 9.99
N PRO A 236 1.65 -27.06 10.58
CA PRO A 236 1.01 -26.45 11.73
C PRO A 236 -0.51 -26.26 11.53
N GLU A 237 -1.27 -26.47 12.60
CA GLU A 237 -2.74 -26.58 12.53
C GLU A 237 -3.43 -25.28 12.09
N ASP A 238 -2.83 -24.14 12.42
CA ASP A 238 -3.25 -22.79 12.03
C ASP A 238 -3.19 -22.55 10.52
N ILE A 239 -2.14 -23.02 9.84
CA ILE A 239 -1.96 -22.85 8.39
C ILE A 239 -2.35 -24.07 7.56
N ARG A 240 -2.65 -25.22 8.18
CA ARG A 240 -3.05 -26.47 7.50
C ARG A 240 -4.18 -26.29 6.49
N SER A 241 -5.04 -25.31 6.71
CA SER A 241 -6.13 -24.97 5.79
C SER A 241 -5.67 -24.60 4.38
N VAL A 242 -4.43 -24.11 4.20
CA VAL A 242 -3.88 -23.71 2.90
C VAL A 242 -3.81 -24.88 1.90
N ILE A 243 -3.62 -26.12 2.37
CA ILE A 243 -3.55 -27.32 1.52
C ILE A 243 -4.86 -27.54 0.73
N LYS A 244 -6.00 -27.06 1.27
CA LYS A 244 -7.32 -27.24 0.65
C LYS A 244 -7.58 -26.27 -0.50
N TYR A 245 -6.73 -25.27 -0.70
CA TYR A 245 -6.92 -24.26 -1.76
C TYR A 245 -6.42 -24.79 -3.10
N ASN A 246 -7.13 -24.42 -4.17
CA ASN A 246 -6.73 -24.79 -5.54
C ASN A 246 -5.45 -24.07 -5.94
N SER A 247 -4.43 -24.82 -6.34
CA SER A 247 -3.15 -24.26 -6.76
C SER A 247 -3.05 -24.02 -8.27
N VAL A 248 -2.20 -23.06 -8.62
CA VAL A 248 -1.72 -22.84 -9.99
C VAL A 248 -0.31 -23.41 -10.08
N ASN A 249 -0.12 -24.43 -10.92
CA ASN A 249 1.21 -24.95 -11.18
C ASN A 249 1.95 -24.04 -12.18
N TRP A 250 3.11 -23.56 -11.80
CA TRP A 250 3.98 -22.74 -12.64
C TRP A 250 4.80 -23.63 -13.57
N ILE A 251 4.81 -23.28 -14.86
CA ILE A 251 5.60 -23.98 -15.87
C ILE A 251 6.35 -22.91 -16.67
N HIS A 252 7.69 -22.95 -16.61
CA HIS A 252 8.54 -21.91 -17.20
C HIS A 252 8.34 -21.73 -18.71
N ASP A 253 7.95 -22.78 -19.44
CA ASP A 253 7.71 -22.72 -20.89
C ASP A 253 6.33 -22.13 -21.23
N TYR A 254 5.40 -22.09 -20.27
CA TYR A 254 4.01 -21.65 -20.45
C TYR A 254 3.62 -20.53 -19.48
N GLN A 255 4.51 -19.57 -19.27
CA GLN A 255 4.34 -18.47 -18.30
C GLN A 255 3.00 -17.75 -18.48
N GLU A 256 2.70 -17.35 -19.71
CA GLU A 256 1.50 -16.57 -20.01
C GLU A 256 0.21 -17.32 -19.68
N ALA A 257 0.15 -18.62 -19.97
CA ALA A 257 -0.99 -19.46 -19.62
C ALA A 257 -1.15 -19.64 -18.09
N CYS A 258 -0.03 -19.70 -17.36
CA CYS A 258 -0.05 -19.71 -15.89
C CYS A 258 -0.60 -18.39 -15.34
N ILE A 259 -0.21 -17.24 -15.90
CA ILE A 259 -0.75 -15.93 -15.49
C ILE A 259 -2.24 -15.83 -15.83
N ASP A 260 -2.68 -16.27 -17.01
CA ASP A 260 -4.10 -16.27 -17.38
C ASP A 260 -4.94 -17.14 -16.43
N LYS A 261 -4.40 -18.27 -15.98
CA LYS A 261 -5.05 -19.14 -14.99
C LYS A 261 -5.12 -18.46 -13.62
N LEU A 262 -4.02 -17.83 -13.18
CA LEU A 262 -3.95 -17.05 -11.96
C LEU A 262 -4.98 -15.90 -11.97
N GLU A 263 -5.09 -15.19 -13.08
CA GLU A 263 -6.05 -14.10 -13.28
C GLU A 263 -7.51 -14.58 -13.16
N LYS A 264 -7.82 -15.75 -13.73
CA LYS A 264 -9.15 -16.38 -13.58
C LYS A 264 -9.47 -16.64 -12.11
N PHE A 265 -8.49 -17.09 -11.33
CA PHE A 265 -8.68 -17.37 -9.90
C PHE A 265 -8.87 -16.08 -9.09
N MET A 266 -8.17 -15.00 -9.47
CA MET A 266 -8.37 -13.67 -8.88
C MET A 266 -9.77 -13.10 -9.19
N LYS A 267 -10.28 -13.31 -10.41
CA LYS A 267 -11.60 -12.80 -10.83
C LYS A 267 -12.78 -13.62 -10.31
N ARG A 268 -12.65 -14.95 -10.21
CA ARG A 268 -13.74 -15.88 -9.82
C ARG A 268 -14.41 -15.48 -8.50
N ASN A 269 -13.65 -14.95 -7.55
CA ASN A 269 -14.16 -14.58 -6.23
C ASN A 269 -14.87 -13.21 -6.20
N THR A 270 -14.79 -12.42 -7.28
CA THR A 270 -15.50 -11.14 -7.39
C THR A 270 -16.98 -11.36 -7.74
N ILE A 271 -17.29 -12.45 -8.43
CA ILE A 271 -18.65 -12.78 -8.89
C ILE A 271 -19.48 -13.47 -7.79
N SER A 272 -18.85 -14.27 -6.91
CA SER A 272 -19.52 -14.95 -5.78
C SER A 272 -20.06 -14.01 -4.70
N LEU A 273 -19.56 -12.76 -4.61
CA LEU A 273 -20.00 -11.78 -3.60
C LEU A 273 -21.19 -10.91 -4.03
N THR A 274 -21.67 -11.00 -5.28
CA THR A 274 -22.75 -10.14 -5.82
C THR A 274 -24.10 -10.84 -5.98
N GLN A 275 -24.21 -12.14 -5.66
CA GLN A 275 -25.46 -12.90 -5.71
C GLN A 275 -25.79 -13.44 -4.32
N GLY A 276 -26.51 -12.63 -3.53
CA GLY A 276 -26.83 -12.98 -2.14
C GLY A 276 -27.84 -12.05 -1.47
N SER A 277 -28.95 -11.73 -2.13
CA SER A 277 -30.18 -11.33 -1.42
C SER A 277 -31.32 -12.28 -1.82
N PRO A 278 -31.82 -13.13 -0.90
CA PRO A 278 -33.04 -13.88 -1.15
C PRO A 278 -34.22 -12.91 -0.98
N THR A 279 -34.96 -12.69 -2.06
CA THR A 279 -36.28 -12.06 -2.01
C THR A 279 -37.28 -13.02 -1.32
N PRO A 280 -38.21 -12.51 -0.50
CA PRO A 280 -39.17 -13.37 0.20
C PRO A 280 -40.21 -13.88 -0.80
N SER A 281 -40.26 -15.19 -1.00
CA SER A 281 -41.30 -15.87 -1.78
C SER A 281 -42.65 -15.70 -1.09
N LYS A 282 -43.59 -15.07 -1.79
CA LYS A 282 -45.00 -14.95 -1.41
C LYS A 282 -45.63 -16.34 -1.31
N THR A 283 -46.17 -16.69 -0.14
CA THR A 283 -47.07 -17.83 0.03
C THR A 283 -48.39 -17.53 -0.65
N SER A 284 -48.65 -18.23 -1.76
CA SER A 284 -49.95 -18.25 -2.43
C SER A 284 -50.85 -19.27 -1.72
N THR A 285 -51.75 -18.76 -0.88
CA THR A 285 -53.02 -19.41 -0.56
C THR A 285 -53.80 -19.64 -1.86
N PHE A 286 -54.33 -20.83 -2.13
CA PHE A 286 -55.69 -21.02 -2.64
C PHE A 286 -56.05 -22.52 -2.76
N ALA A 287 -57.22 -22.83 -2.19
CA ALA A 287 -58.16 -23.94 -2.41
C ALA A 287 -57.69 -25.38 -2.14
#